data_AF-A0A939WB43-F1
#
_entry.id   AF-A0A939WB43-F1
#
_cell.length_a   1.000
_cell.length_b   1.000
_cell.length_c   1.000
_cell.angle_alpha   90.00
_cell.angle_beta   90.00
_cell.angle_gamma   90.00
#
_symmetry.space_group_name_H-M   'P 1'
#
loop_
_entity.id
_entity.type
_entity.pdbx_description
1 polymer ?
#
loop_
_entity_poly.entity_id
_entity_poly.type
_entity_poly.pdbx_seq_one_letter_code
_entity_poly.pdbx_strand_id
1 'polypeptide(L)'
;MLAILDAIAPVFLVILAGVLVERAGMLARETGRIVSVLVVNVTLPCLLFNLMTQVTVEQLSKGWWWFATAFLPLVILWSWAGVELLRKVPFGPAVIFGFSTVFFNAAFVGLPVVMNLFPGNQQAMTVAGLCVVASNSAGLTGQICLDAWNRHRRAGTGSAEQAPPQGGYASACWRLFRQYVLGNTVLVATIIGLTLAVLEIPLWKPAAKAVHMLGMLSPTAMLFVFGFNLCTFLGKAASGRRGLFLHSFLVSLAKLLGFPAATWACLAYFGYSQEWLAVTVVMCATGTGIVTSVFAEVYGAEPEETALTVAVTNVMSFFSLLFFVWLLKGAGHMA
;
A
#
# COMPACT_ATOMS: atom_id res chain seq x y z
N MET A 1 -9.34 -0.35 -25.62
CA MET A 1 -8.44 -1.43 -25.15
C MET A 1 -6.98 -1.05 -25.31
N LEU A 2 -6.51 -0.75 -26.52
CA LEU A 2 -5.10 -0.35 -26.75
C LEU A 2 -4.64 0.82 -25.87
N ALA A 3 -5.39 1.92 -25.82
CA ALA A 3 -5.05 3.07 -24.98
C ALA A 3 -4.96 2.75 -23.46
N ILE A 4 -5.71 1.75 -22.97
CA ILE A 4 -5.66 1.32 -21.57
C ILE A 4 -4.37 0.53 -21.32
N LEU A 5 -4.02 -0.34 -22.28
CA LEU A 5 -2.78 -1.10 -22.25
C LEU A 5 -1.57 -0.16 -22.29
N ASP A 6 -1.59 0.88 -23.15
CA ASP A 6 -0.50 1.85 -23.28
C ASP A 6 -0.23 2.62 -21.97
N ALA A 7 -1.26 2.87 -21.17
CA ALA A 7 -1.11 3.55 -19.88
C ALA A 7 -0.55 2.63 -18.77
N ILE A 8 -0.91 1.34 -18.79
CA ILE A 8 -0.54 0.38 -17.74
C ILE A 8 0.79 -0.32 -18.06
N ALA A 9 1.05 -0.66 -19.32
CA ALA A 9 2.20 -1.43 -19.76
C ALA A 9 3.56 -0.87 -19.29
N PRO A 10 3.83 0.46 -19.30
CA PRO A 10 5.12 1.00 -18.85
C PRO A 10 5.50 0.57 -17.43
N VAL A 11 4.53 0.49 -16.52
CA VAL A 11 4.75 0.07 -15.12
C VAL A 11 5.24 -1.37 -15.07
N PHE A 12 4.61 -2.26 -15.83
CA PHE A 12 4.97 -3.67 -15.89
C PHE A 12 6.24 -3.94 -16.69
N LEU A 13 6.56 -3.10 -17.68
CA LEU A 13 7.84 -3.15 -18.39
C LEU A 13 9.02 -2.79 -17.47
N VAL A 14 8.85 -1.83 -16.56
CA VAL A 14 9.88 -1.52 -15.55
C VAL A 14 10.07 -2.67 -14.56
N ILE A 15 8.97 -3.31 -14.13
CA ILE A 15 9.04 -4.54 -13.31
C ILE A 15 9.79 -5.63 -14.08
N LEU A 16 9.46 -5.85 -15.36
CA LEU A 16 10.13 -6.85 -16.20
C LEU A 16 11.62 -6.54 -16.36
N ALA A 17 12.00 -5.28 -16.55
CA ALA A 17 13.41 -4.88 -16.60
C ALA A 17 14.16 -5.27 -15.31
N GLY A 18 13.54 -5.08 -14.14
CA GLY A 18 14.08 -5.56 -12.86
C GLY A 18 14.33 -7.06 -12.84
N VAL A 19 13.38 -7.86 -13.33
CA VAL A 19 13.50 -9.32 -13.46
C VAL A 19 14.66 -9.70 -14.38
N LEU A 20 14.78 -9.04 -15.54
CA LEU A 20 15.83 -9.34 -16.52
C LEU A 20 17.22 -9.02 -15.97
N VAL A 21 17.38 -7.91 -15.26
CA VAL A 21 18.65 -7.51 -14.64
C VAL A 21 19.06 -8.48 -13.53
N GLU A 22 18.11 -8.98 -12.73
CA GLU A 22 18.39 -10.02 -11.72
C GLU A 22 18.85 -11.32 -12.37
N ARG A 23 18.13 -11.79 -13.40
CA ARG A 23 18.48 -13.02 -14.13
C ARG A 23 19.80 -12.95 -14.86
N ALA A 24 20.15 -11.78 -15.37
CA ALA A 24 21.43 -11.53 -16.01
C ALA A 24 22.60 -11.44 -15.01
N GLY A 25 22.33 -11.43 -13.70
CA GLY A 25 23.36 -11.32 -12.66
C GLY A 25 24.12 -9.99 -12.70
N MET A 26 23.55 -8.95 -13.30
CA MET A 26 24.23 -7.67 -13.51
C MET A 26 24.42 -6.87 -12.22
N LEU A 27 23.58 -7.11 -11.22
CA LEU A 27 23.61 -6.42 -9.92
C LEU A 27 23.70 -7.44 -8.80
N ALA A 28 24.31 -7.03 -7.67
CA ALA A 28 24.38 -7.85 -6.48
C ALA A 28 22.98 -8.08 -5.88
N ARG A 29 22.77 -9.23 -5.23
CA ARG A 29 21.48 -9.56 -4.58
C ARG A 29 21.10 -8.55 -3.50
N GLU A 30 22.08 -7.89 -2.87
CA GLU A 30 21.84 -6.86 -1.85
C GLU A 30 21.33 -5.53 -2.44
N THR A 31 21.49 -5.30 -3.75
CA THR A 31 21.09 -4.03 -4.39
C THR A 31 19.61 -3.73 -4.17
N GLY A 32 18.74 -4.75 -4.22
CA GLY A 32 17.32 -4.58 -3.92
C GLY A 32 17.09 -3.97 -2.54
N ARG A 33 17.77 -4.48 -1.50
CA ARG A 33 17.68 -3.97 -0.13
C ARG A 33 18.19 -2.53 -0.02
N ILE A 34 19.34 -2.23 -0.62
CA ILE A 34 19.96 -0.90 -0.55
C ILE A 34 19.03 0.15 -1.18
N VAL A 35 18.51 -0.13 -2.37
CA VAL A 35 17.60 0.79 -3.07
C VAL A 35 16.27 0.93 -2.32
N SER A 36 15.71 -0.16 -1.76
CA SER A 36 14.51 -0.07 -0.92
C SER A 36 14.72 0.83 0.30
N VAL A 37 15.86 0.73 0.98
CA VAL A 37 16.19 1.57 2.15
C VAL A 37 16.30 3.04 1.75
N LEU A 38 16.93 3.34 0.61
CA LEU A 38 16.97 4.71 0.06
C LEU A 38 15.56 5.23 -0.21
N VAL A 39 14.72 4.42 -0.86
CA VAL A 39 13.38 4.86 -1.25
C VAL A 39 12.51 5.11 -0.03
N VAL A 40 12.44 4.16 0.91
CA VAL A 40 11.56 4.28 2.08
C VAL A 40 11.97 5.42 3.00
N ASN A 41 13.28 5.69 3.14
CA ASN A 41 13.76 6.68 4.10
C ASN A 41 13.99 8.08 3.53
N VAL A 42 14.15 8.22 2.20
CA VAL A 42 14.50 9.51 1.58
C VAL A 42 13.50 9.89 0.51
N THR A 43 13.37 9.10 -0.55
CA THR A 43 12.66 9.54 -1.75
C THR A 43 11.14 9.49 -1.57
N LEU A 44 10.60 8.44 -0.94
CA LEU A 44 9.17 8.29 -0.69
C LEU A 44 8.63 9.38 0.26
N PRO A 45 9.31 9.71 1.37
CA PRO A 45 8.97 10.90 2.16
C PRO A 45 8.93 12.18 1.33
N CYS A 46 9.92 12.41 0.45
CA CYS A 46 9.91 13.55 -0.47
C CYS A 46 8.72 13.54 -1.43
N LEU A 47 8.36 12.37 -1.97
CA LEU A 47 7.21 12.19 -2.85
C LEU A 47 5.90 12.54 -2.13
N LEU A 48 5.65 11.97 -0.95
CA LEU A 48 4.42 12.24 -0.21
C LEU A 48 4.36 13.67 0.29
N PHE A 49 5.47 14.23 0.77
CA PHE A 49 5.53 15.65 1.11
C PHE A 49 5.10 16.51 -0.08
N ASN A 50 5.66 16.28 -1.26
CA ASN A 50 5.34 17.04 -2.47
C ASN A 50 3.85 16.92 -2.85
N LEU A 51 3.29 15.71 -2.82
CA LEU A 51 1.86 15.49 -3.12
C LEU A 51 0.97 16.19 -2.08
N MET A 52 1.31 16.10 -0.80
CA MET A 52 0.50 16.68 0.28
C MET A 52 0.53 18.20 0.29
N THR A 53 1.63 18.82 -0.12
CA THR A 53 1.70 20.29 -0.24
C THR A 53 0.77 20.87 -1.31
N GLN A 54 0.20 20.02 -2.18
CA GLN A 54 -0.69 20.41 -3.27
C GLN A 54 -2.16 20.09 -2.98
N VAL A 55 -2.46 19.49 -1.83
CA VAL A 55 -3.83 19.15 -1.42
C VAL A 55 -4.56 20.40 -0.95
N THR A 56 -5.81 20.58 -1.37
CA THR A 56 -6.64 21.69 -0.88
C THR A 56 -7.52 21.28 0.29
N VAL A 57 -7.97 22.25 1.10
CA VAL A 57 -8.90 22.01 2.22
C VAL A 57 -10.21 21.37 1.75
N GLU A 58 -10.69 21.74 0.54
CA GLU A 58 -11.90 21.14 -0.04
C GLU A 58 -11.71 19.66 -0.39
N GLN A 59 -10.51 19.25 -0.80
CA GLN A 59 -10.21 17.83 -1.04
C GLN A 59 -10.17 17.06 0.29
N LEU A 60 -9.66 17.67 1.37
CA LEU A 60 -9.66 17.06 2.70
C LEU A 60 -11.06 16.92 3.30
N SER A 61 -12.00 17.82 2.97
CA SER A 61 -13.35 17.83 3.54
C SER A 61 -14.30 16.76 2.96
N LYS A 62 -13.84 15.95 1.99
CA LYS A 62 -14.60 14.83 1.40
C LYS A 62 -14.74 13.64 2.37
N GLY A 63 -15.51 13.82 3.44
CA GLY A 63 -15.63 12.85 4.54
C GLY A 63 -16.08 11.44 4.11
N TRP A 64 -17.05 11.33 3.20
CA TRP A 64 -17.51 10.03 2.69
C TRP A 64 -16.46 9.31 1.83
N TRP A 65 -15.52 10.03 1.23
CA TRP A 65 -14.40 9.43 0.53
C TRP A 65 -13.38 8.86 1.53
N TRP A 66 -13.11 9.55 2.63
CA TRP A 66 -12.32 9.00 3.73
C TRP A 66 -12.96 7.77 4.35
N PHE A 67 -14.29 7.74 4.45
CA PHE A 67 -15.00 6.52 4.85
C PHE A 67 -14.69 5.36 3.88
N ALA A 68 -14.81 5.58 2.57
CA ALA A 68 -14.55 4.56 1.56
C ALA A 68 -13.08 4.09 1.48
N THR A 69 -12.12 4.95 1.85
CA THR A 69 -10.68 4.70 1.66
C THR A 69 -9.87 4.46 2.93
N ALA A 70 -10.42 4.78 4.10
CA ALA A 70 -9.78 4.54 5.40
C ALA A 70 -10.63 3.65 6.32
N PHE A 71 -11.96 3.83 6.36
CA PHE A 71 -12.82 3.04 7.25
C PHE A 71 -13.26 1.71 6.62
N LEU A 72 -13.77 1.72 5.39
CA LEU A 72 -14.18 0.51 4.67
C LEU A 72 -13.06 -0.55 4.56
N PRO A 73 -11.78 -0.19 4.27
CA PRO A 73 -10.67 -1.13 4.35
C PRO A 73 -10.54 -1.82 5.71
N LEU A 74 -10.77 -1.12 6.83
CA LEU A 74 -10.72 -1.72 8.15
C LEU A 74 -11.86 -2.71 8.35
N VAL A 75 -13.07 -2.38 7.88
CA VAL A 75 -14.21 -3.31 7.91
C VAL A 75 -13.89 -4.59 7.14
N ILE A 76 -13.34 -4.47 5.93
CA ILE A 76 -12.98 -5.62 5.09
C ILE A 76 -11.85 -6.44 5.73
N LEU A 77 -10.81 -5.78 6.23
CA LEU A 77 -9.70 -6.42 6.96
C LEU A 77 -10.22 -7.26 8.12
N TRP A 78 -11.04 -6.67 8.99
CA TRP A 78 -11.55 -7.34 10.18
C TRP A 78 -12.59 -8.40 9.87
N SER A 79 -13.40 -8.20 8.82
CA SER A 79 -14.32 -9.23 8.34
C SER A 79 -13.56 -10.46 7.87
N TRP A 80 -12.50 -10.26 7.07
CA TRP A 80 -11.67 -11.36 6.59
C TRP A 80 -10.90 -12.03 7.72
N ALA A 81 -10.26 -11.25 8.61
CA ALA A 81 -9.59 -11.78 9.79
C ALA A 81 -10.57 -12.58 10.68
N GLY A 82 -11.82 -12.11 10.83
CA GLY A 82 -12.87 -12.83 11.54
C GLY A 82 -13.20 -14.18 10.92
N VAL A 83 -13.33 -14.25 9.58
CA VAL A 83 -13.52 -15.51 8.85
C VAL A 83 -12.35 -16.47 9.09
N GLU A 84 -11.12 -15.98 9.09
CA GLU A 84 -9.94 -16.82 9.35
C GLU A 84 -9.87 -17.32 10.79
N LEU A 85 -10.25 -16.48 11.76
CA LEU A 85 -10.39 -16.89 13.16
C LEU A 85 -11.46 -17.98 13.33
N LEU A 86 -12.59 -17.88 12.62
CA LEU A 86 -13.62 -18.94 12.61
C LEU A 86 -13.11 -20.25 11.99
N ARG A 87 -12.16 -20.17 11.06
CA ARG A 87 -11.42 -21.32 10.51
C ARG A 87 -10.30 -21.82 11.42
N LYS A 88 -10.15 -21.27 12.63
CA LYS A 88 -9.13 -21.59 13.63
C LYS A 88 -7.70 -21.21 13.21
N VAL A 89 -7.56 -20.28 12.27
CA VAL A 89 -6.25 -19.68 11.97
C VAL A 89 -5.82 -18.83 13.18
N PRO A 90 -4.55 -18.87 13.62
CA PRO A 90 -4.09 -18.03 14.72
C PRO A 90 -4.25 -16.53 14.42
N PHE A 91 -4.39 -15.73 15.46
CA PHE A 91 -4.70 -14.30 15.32
C PHE A 91 -3.71 -13.52 14.45
N GLY A 92 -2.40 -13.72 14.61
CA GLY A 92 -1.38 -13.03 13.81
C GLY A 92 -1.56 -13.25 12.30
N PRO A 93 -1.52 -14.51 11.82
CA PRO A 93 -1.82 -14.85 10.42
C PRO A 93 -3.19 -14.35 9.94
N ALA A 94 -4.25 -14.46 10.76
CA ALA A 94 -5.58 -13.96 10.40
C ALA A 94 -5.57 -12.44 10.13
N VAL A 95 -4.86 -11.66 10.96
CA VAL A 95 -4.66 -10.21 10.74
C VAL A 95 -3.87 -9.96 9.46
N ILE A 96 -2.79 -10.72 9.19
CA ILE A 96 -1.99 -10.60 7.96
C ILE A 96 -2.81 -10.91 6.72
N PHE A 97 -3.65 -11.94 6.73
CA PHE A 97 -4.51 -12.29 5.61
C PHE A 97 -5.56 -11.22 5.36
N GLY A 98 -6.23 -10.73 6.41
CA GLY A 98 -7.14 -9.58 6.28
C GLY A 98 -6.42 -8.34 5.76
N PHE A 99 -5.23 -8.04 6.28
CA PHE A 99 -4.40 -6.92 5.83
C PHE A 99 -4.02 -7.06 4.36
N SER A 100 -3.71 -8.28 3.90
CA SER A 100 -3.39 -8.58 2.50
C SER A 100 -4.54 -8.28 1.54
N THR A 101 -5.80 -8.31 2.00
CA THR A 101 -6.97 -8.01 1.17
C THR A 101 -7.22 -6.52 0.94
N VAL A 102 -6.63 -5.64 1.75
CA VAL A 102 -6.95 -4.19 1.70
C VAL A 102 -5.74 -3.29 1.61
N PHE A 103 -4.54 -3.75 1.97
CA PHE A 103 -3.34 -2.93 1.87
C PHE A 103 -2.77 -3.04 0.45
N PHE A 104 -3.04 -2.03 -0.37
CA PHE A 104 -2.71 -2.01 -1.79
C PHE A 104 -1.40 -1.28 -2.08
N ASN A 105 -0.77 -1.59 -3.22
CA ASN A 105 0.48 -0.99 -3.66
C ASN A 105 0.24 0.41 -4.28
N ALA A 106 -0.22 1.31 -3.42
CA ALA A 106 -0.64 2.66 -3.76
C ALA A 106 0.52 3.49 -4.33
N ALA A 107 1.64 3.54 -3.60
CA ALA A 107 2.71 4.49 -3.87
C ALA A 107 3.58 4.10 -5.07
N PHE A 108 3.78 2.80 -5.32
CA PHE A 108 4.75 2.34 -6.32
C PHE A 108 4.10 1.87 -7.62
N VAL A 109 2.94 1.21 -7.55
CA VAL A 109 2.17 0.82 -8.76
C VAL A 109 1.06 1.83 -9.03
N GLY A 110 0.26 2.19 -8.02
CA GLY A 110 -0.90 3.05 -8.20
C GLY A 110 -0.57 4.44 -8.75
N LEU A 111 0.35 5.16 -8.12
CA LEU A 111 0.73 6.52 -8.54
C LEU A 111 1.20 6.59 -10.01
N PRO A 112 2.15 5.75 -10.49
CA PRO A 112 2.52 5.75 -11.91
C PRO A 112 1.37 5.39 -12.86
N VAL A 113 0.50 4.46 -12.47
CA VAL A 113 -0.67 4.10 -13.29
C VAL A 113 -1.63 5.30 -13.40
N VAL A 114 -1.91 6.00 -12.30
CA VAL A 114 -2.73 7.22 -12.31
C VAL A 114 -2.05 8.32 -13.14
N MET A 115 -0.75 8.51 -12.99
CA MET A 115 0.01 9.51 -13.76
C MET A 115 -0.09 9.26 -15.28
N ASN A 116 -0.08 8.00 -15.70
CA ASN A 116 -0.20 7.63 -17.11
C ASN A 116 -1.65 7.70 -17.62
N LEU A 117 -2.64 7.34 -16.79
CA LEU A 117 -4.05 7.38 -17.16
C LEU A 117 -4.61 8.82 -17.18
N PHE A 118 -4.09 9.71 -16.32
CA PHE A 118 -4.54 11.08 -16.16
C PHE A 118 -3.38 12.07 -16.31
N PRO A 119 -2.70 12.12 -17.47
CA PRO A 119 -1.52 12.95 -17.66
C PRO A 119 -1.83 14.43 -17.47
N GLY A 120 -1.08 15.10 -16.61
CA GLY A 120 -1.26 16.53 -16.29
C GLY A 120 -2.50 16.86 -15.42
N ASN A 121 -3.28 15.86 -14.99
CA ASN A 121 -4.41 16.09 -14.10
C ASN A 121 -3.93 16.16 -12.65
N GLN A 122 -3.80 17.39 -12.14
CA GLN A 122 -3.35 17.64 -10.78
C GLN A 122 -4.29 17.05 -9.73
N GLN A 123 -5.61 17.09 -9.96
CA GLN A 123 -6.61 16.56 -9.04
C GLN A 123 -6.49 15.03 -8.92
N ALA A 124 -6.28 14.33 -10.02
CA ALA A 124 -6.05 12.88 -10.00
C ALA A 124 -4.81 12.52 -9.17
N MET A 125 -3.72 13.28 -9.32
CA MET A 125 -2.49 13.06 -8.56
C MET A 125 -2.65 13.33 -7.06
N THR A 126 -3.39 14.38 -6.66
CA THR A 126 -3.65 14.64 -5.24
C THR A 126 -4.57 13.59 -4.63
N VAL A 127 -5.62 13.15 -5.34
CA VAL A 127 -6.50 12.04 -4.90
C VAL A 127 -5.70 10.75 -4.73
N ALA A 128 -4.83 10.40 -5.68
CA ALA A 128 -3.96 9.24 -5.55
C ALA A 128 -2.97 9.37 -4.39
N GLY A 129 -2.39 10.56 -4.17
CA GLY A 129 -1.58 10.86 -3.00
C GLY A 129 -2.34 10.66 -1.69
N LEU A 130 -3.58 11.14 -1.60
CA LEU A 130 -4.45 10.93 -0.46
C LEU A 130 -4.79 9.44 -0.26
N CYS A 131 -4.95 8.64 -1.32
CA CYS A 131 -5.13 7.19 -1.19
C CYS A 131 -3.93 6.52 -0.52
N VAL A 132 -2.69 6.96 -0.82
CA VAL A 132 -1.49 6.46 -0.13
C VAL A 132 -1.59 6.75 1.37
N VAL A 133 -1.99 7.97 1.75
CA VAL A 133 -2.17 8.34 3.15
C VAL A 133 -3.30 7.54 3.80
N ALA A 134 -4.44 7.39 3.12
CA ALA A 134 -5.59 6.64 3.61
C ALA A 134 -5.23 5.17 3.88
N SER A 135 -4.40 4.55 3.04
CA SER A 135 -3.93 3.17 3.21
C SER A 135 -3.15 2.95 4.51
N ASN A 136 -2.54 3.99 5.08
CA ASN A 136 -1.83 3.90 6.37
C ASN A 136 -2.78 3.60 7.54
N SER A 137 -4.09 3.86 7.41
CA SER A 137 -5.07 3.45 8.43
C SER A 137 -5.04 1.94 8.66
N ALA A 138 -5.18 1.15 7.60
CA ALA A 138 -5.04 -0.31 7.65
C ALA A 138 -3.63 -0.73 8.09
N GLY A 139 -2.59 -0.03 7.62
CA GLY A 139 -1.20 -0.29 8.00
C GLY A 139 -0.94 -0.17 9.49
N LEU A 140 -1.34 0.94 10.10
CA LEU A 140 -1.19 1.21 11.52
C LEU A 140 -2.02 0.24 12.36
N THR A 141 -3.28 -0.01 11.99
CA THR A 141 -4.12 -0.97 12.70
C THR A 141 -3.52 -2.38 12.65
N GLY A 142 -3.09 -2.84 11.48
CA GLY A 142 -2.43 -4.14 11.32
C GLY A 142 -1.17 -4.26 12.19
N GLN A 143 -0.28 -3.25 12.13
CA GLN A 143 0.95 -3.23 12.90
C GLN A 143 0.69 -3.26 14.42
N ILE A 144 -0.23 -2.42 14.93
CA ILE A 144 -0.57 -2.38 16.36
C ILE A 144 -1.09 -3.74 16.84
N CYS A 145 -1.94 -4.40 16.06
CA CYS A 145 -2.49 -5.71 16.40
C CYS A 145 -1.43 -6.80 16.37
N LEU A 146 -0.51 -6.78 15.40
CA LEU A 146 0.59 -7.72 15.32
C LEU A 146 1.61 -7.53 16.46
N ASP A 147 1.91 -6.28 16.83
CA ASP A 147 2.73 -5.98 18.00
C ASP A 147 2.07 -6.43 19.31
N ALA A 148 0.75 -6.28 19.44
CA ALA A 148 0.00 -6.79 20.58
C ALA A 148 0.07 -8.34 20.64
N TRP A 149 -0.11 -9.00 19.50
CA TRP A 149 -0.04 -10.45 19.38
C TRP A 149 1.36 -11.01 19.69
N ASN A 150 2.41 -10.39 19.12
CA ASN A 150 3.80 -10.78 19.35
C ASN A 150 4.20 -10.65 20.82
N ARG A 151 3.74 -9.60 21.51
CA ARG A 151 3.94 -9.43 22.96
C ARG A 151 3.30 -10.57 23.76
N HIS A 152 2.06 -10.95 23.46
CA HIS A 152 1.39 -12.08 24.13
C HIS A 152 2.12 -13.40 23.86
N ARG A 153 2.56 -13.63 22.62
CA ARG A 153 3.31 -14.83 22.24
C ARG A 153 4.63 -14.96 23.01
N ARG A 154 5.37 -13.85 23.20
CA ARG A 154 6.64 -13.83 23.96
C ARG A 154 6.43 -13.97 25.47
N ALA A 155 5.34 -13.44 26.02
CA ALA A 155 5.00 -13.61 27.43
C ALA A 155 4.73 -15.10 27.78
N GLY A 156 4.15 -15.87 26.86
CA GLY A 156 3.90 -17.30 27.03
C GLY A 156 5.14 -18.20 26.95
N THR A 157 6.26 -17.74 26.37
CA THR A 157 7.48 -18.54 26.19
C THR A 157 8.50 -18.41 27.32
N GLY A 158 8.13 -17.79 28.46
CA GLY A 158 9.03 -17.62 29.61
C GLY A 158 10.22 -16.67 29.37
N SER A 159 10.27 -16.02 28.20
CA SER A 159 11.24 -14.97 27.87
C SER A 159 10.83 -13.68 28.58
N ALA A 160 11.08 -13.66 29.90
CA ALA A 160 10.80 -12.54 30.77
C ALA A 160 11.72 -11.35 30.46
N GLU A 161 11.35 -10.53 29.48
CA GLU A 161 11.82 -9.14 29.44
C GLU A 161 10.92 -8.29 28.55
N GLN A 162 9.78 -7.88 29.12
CA GLN A 162 9.13 -6.57 28.95
C GLN A 162 7.79 -6.65 29.66
N ALA A 163 7.80 -6.43 30.97
CA ALA A 163 6.59 -6.01 31.67
C ALA A 163 6.00 -4.81 30.91
N PRO A 164 4.66 -4.71 30.73
CA PRO A 164 4.08 -3.49 30.20
C PRO A 164 4.57 -2.33 31.08
N PRO A 165 5.17 -1.27 30.51
CA PRO A 165 5.74 -0.22 31.34
C PRO A 165 4.64 0.36 32.22
N GLN A 166 4.88 0.34 33.54
CA GLN A 166 3.99 0.93 34.54
C GLN A 166 3.95 2.44 34.30
N GLY A 167 2.99 2.87 33.50
CA GLY A 167 2.77 4.27 33.20
C GLY A 167 1.30 4.45 32.87
N GLY A 168 0.71 5.53 33.38
CA GLY A 168 -0.70 5.85 33.13
C GLY A 168 -1.00 5.93 31.63
N TYR A 169 -2.29 5.84 31.27
CA TYR A 169 -2.78 5.85 29.88
C TYR A 169 -2.11 6.91 28.98
N ALA A 170 -1.83 8.11 29.52
CA ALA A 170 -1.13 9.18 28.80
C ALA A 170 0.28 8.81 28.32
N SER A 171 1.06 8.11 29.14
CA SER A 171 2.42 7.66 28.78
C SER A 171 2.41 6.53 27.75
N ALA A 172 1.38 5.68 27.78
CA ALA A 172 1.16 4.65 26.78
C ALA A 172 0.79 5.29 25.44
N CYS A 173 -0.17 6.22 25.42
CA CYS A 173 -0.56 6.96 24.22
C CYS A 173 0.62 7.75 23.62
N TRP A 174 1.40 8.45 24.45
CA TRP A 174 2.59 9.17 23.99
C TRP A 174 3.65 8.24 23.40
N ARG A 175 3.89 7.08 24.00
CA ARG A 175 4.83 6.09 23.47
C ARG A 175 4.37 5.55 22.12
N LEU A 176 3.09 5.20 21.98
CA LEU A 176 2.52 4.74 20.71
C LEU A 176 2.63 5.84 19.65
N PHE A 177 2.26 7.08 19.99
CA PHE A 177 2.40 8.22 19.09
C PHE A 177 3.84 8.43 18.63
N ARG A 178 4.79 8.46 19.57
CA ARG A 178 6.22 8.62 19.25
C ARG A 178 6.76 7.47 18.39
N GLN A 179 6.36 6.23 18.68
CA GLN A 179 6.84 5.06 17.96
C GLN A 179 6.26 4.95 16.55
N TYR A 180 4.94 5.11 16.38
CA TYR A 180 4.27 4.85 15.10
C TYR A 180 4.09 6.09 14.23
N VAL A 181 3.99 7.29 14.82
CA VAL A 181 3.82 8.55 14.07
C VAL A 181 5.18 9.20 13.83
N LEU A 182 5.92 9.54 14.89
CA LEU A 182 7.22 10.21 14.75
C LEU A 182 8.33 9.28 14.24
N GLY A 183 8.23 7.99 14.53
CA GLY A 183 9.15 6.97 14.01
C GLY A 183 8.95 6.63 12.53
N ASN A 184 7.85 7.07 11.92
CA ASN A 184 7.53 6.81 10.53
C ASN A 184 7.81 8.07 9.69
N THR A 185 8.98 8.11 9.04
CA THR A 185 9.43 9.25 8.22
C THR A 185 8.43 9.62 7.13
N VAL A 186 7.70 8.65 6.57
CA VAL A 186 6.67 8.86 5.54
C VAL A 186 5.46 9.59 6.13
N LEU A 187 5.00 9.20 7.32
CA LEU A 187 3.91 9.89 8.02
C LEU A 187 4.33 11.30 8.45
N VAL A 188 5.53 11.47 8.97
CA VAL A 188 6.05 12.80 9.34
C VAL A 188 6.07 13.73 8.12
N ALA A 189 6.63 13.27 6.99
CA ALA A 189 6.66 14.05 5.76
C ALA A 189 5.26 14.39 5.24
N THR A 190 4.30 13.46 5.35
CA THR A 190 2.89 13.67 5.01
C THR A 190 2.26 14.76 5.88
N ILE A 191 2.45 14.68 7.21
CA ILE A 191 1.89 15.65 8.17
C ILE A 191 2.47 17.04 7.91
N ILE A 192 3.78 17.16 7.71
CA ILE A 192 4.42 18.44 7.42
C ILE A 192 3.86 19.00 6.11
N GLY A 193 3.78 18.19 5.05
CA GLY A 193 3.25 18.62 3.75
C GLY A 193 1.81 19.12 3.84
N LEU A 194 0.94 18.38 4.53
CA LEU A 194 -0.46 18.77 4.76
C LEU A 194 -0.55 20.05 5.61
N THR A 195 0.29 20.18 6.63
CA THR A 195 0.32 21.38 7.49
C THR A 195 0.67 22.62 6.66
N LEU A 196 1.68 22.52 5.79
CA LEU A 196 2.03 23.63 4.90
C LEU A 196 0.92 23.96 3.90
N ALA A 197 0.20 22.95 3.39
CA ALA A 197 -0.93 23.14 2.50
C ALA A 197 -2.10 23.87 3.18
N VAL A 198 -2.47 23.43 4.39
CA VAL A 198 -3.57 24.03 5.17
C VAL A 198 -3.25 25.46 5.62
N LEU A 199 -1.99 25.73 5.98
CA LEU A 199 -1.53 27.06 6.37
C LEU A 199 -1.20 27.95 5.16
N GLU A 200 -1.33 27.44 3.93
CA GLU A 200 -0.98 28.12 2.68
C GLU A 200 0.44 28.71 2.69
N ILE A 201 1.38 28.05 3.37
CA ILE A 201 2.76 28.53 3.50
C ILE A 201 3.52 28.23 2.20
N PRO A 202 3.98 29.24 1.44
CA PRO A 202 4.67 29.01 0.19
C PRO A 202 6.06 28.43 0.43
N LEU A 203 6.39 27.37 -0.31
CA LEU A 203 7.73 26.78 -0.30
C LEU A 203 8.70 27.59 -1.16
N TRP A 204 9.95 27.71 -0.70
CA TRP A 204 11.02 28.26 -1.52
C TRP A 204 11.20 27.43 -2.80
N LYS A 205 11.01 28.05 -3.98
CA LYS A 205 10.92 27.35 -5.27
C LYS A 205 12.07 26.35 -5.54
N PRO A 206 13.36 26.67 -5.28
CA PRO A 206 14.45 25.72 -5.45
C PRO A 206 14.32 24.48 -4.55
N ALA A 207 13.93 24.66 -3.29
CA ALA A 207 13.72 23.54 -2.36
C ALA A 207 12.55 22.66 -2.80
N ALA A 208 11.42 23.26 -3.20
CA ALA A 208 10.27 22.51 -3.72
C ALA A 208 10.65 21.67 -4.95
N LYS A 209 11.45 22.23 -5.87
CA LYS A 209 11.95 21.51 -7.05
C LYS A 209 12.91 20.37 -6.67
N ALA A 210 13.81 20.58 -5.72
CA ALA A 210 14.71 19.53 -5.24
C ALA A 210 13.94 18.35 -4.63
N VAL A 211 12.95 18.64 -3.77
CA VAL A 211 12.09 17.63 -3.16
C VAL A 211 11.26 16.89 -4.22
N HIS A 212 10.74 17.61 -5.23
CA HIS A 212 10.04 16.99 -6.35
C HIS A 212 10.95 16.01 -7.11
N MET A 213 12.17 16.43 -7.48
CA MET A 213 13.12 15.59 -8.20
C MET A 213 13.49 14.33 -7.42
N LEU A 214 13.71 14.44 -6.11
CA LEU A 214 13.94 13.28 -5.23
C LEU A 214 12.71 12.38 -5.17
N GLY A 215 11.51 12.97 -5.04
CA GLY A 215 10.25 12.24 -4.95
C GLY A 215 9.99 11.36 -6.19
N MET A 216 10.25 11.91 -7.38
CA MET A 216 10.04 11.23 -8.67
C MET A 216 10.91 9.98 -8.88
N LEU A 217 12.00 9.82 -8.12
CA LEU A 217 12.81 8.60 -8.14
C LEU A 217 12.08 7.40 -7.52
N SER A 218 11.17 7.64 -6.56
CA SER A 218 10.59 6.58 -5.73
C SER A 218 9.80 5.53 -6.49
N PRO A 219 8.83 5.90 -7.35
CA PRO A 219 7.95 4.90 -7.96
C PRO A 219 8.72 3.98 -8.91
N THR A 220 9.55 4.55 -9.79
CA THR A 220 10.33 3.78 -10.77
C THR A 220 11.39 2.89 -10.11
N ALA A 221 12.11 3.41 -9.10
CA ALA A 221 13.10 2.62 -8.37
C ALA A 221 12.45 1.43 -7.64
N MET A 222 11.29 1.62 -6.99
CA MET A 222 10.62 0.53 -6.28
C MET A 222 9.93 -0.46 -7.22
N LEU A 223 9.41 -0.04 -8.38
CA LEU A 223 8.92 -0.96 -9.40
C LEU A 223 10.05 -1.85 -9.93
N PHE A 224 11.21 -1.25 -10.21
CA PHE A 224 12.39 -1.99 -10.63
C PHE A 224 12.85 -2.98 -9.55
N VAL A 225 12.97 -2.54 -8.29
CA VAL A 225 13.36 -3.41 -7.17
C VAL A 225 12.33 -4.52 -6.91
N PHE A 226 11.04 -4.23 -7.05
CA PHE A 226 10.00 -5.24 -6.95
C PHE A 226 10.20 -6.34 -8.00
N GLY A 227 10.45 -5.94 -9.26
CA GLY A 227 10.82 -6.86 -10.33
C GLY A 227 12.10 -7.64 -10.04
N PHE A 228 13.14 -6.95 -9.57
CA PHE A 228 14.42 -7.57 -9.19
C PHE A 228 14.25 -8.65 -8.12
N ASN A 229 13.40 -8.42 -7.12
CA ASN A 229 13.14 -9.39 -6.05
C ASN A 229 12.07 -10.44 -6.41
N LEU A 230 11.35 -10.29 -7.53
CA LEU A 230 10.20 -11.12 -7.89
C LEU A 230 10.55 -12.60 -8.03
N CYS A 231 11.70 -12.91 -8.64
CA CYS A 231 12.20 -14.29 -8.75
C CYS A 231 12.39 -14.94 -7.37
N THR A 232 12.88 -14.18 -6.39
CA THR A 232 13.07 -14.67 -5.02
C THR A 232 11.74 -14.93 -4.33
N PHE A 233 10.76 -14.02 -4.50
CA PHE A 233 9.41 -14.22 -3.96
C PHE A 233 8.71 -15.43 -4.57
N LEU A 234 8.79 -15.60 -5.90
CA LEU A 234 8.22 -16.75 -6.60
C LEU A 234 8.93 -18.06 -6.26
N GLY A 235 10.25 -18.04 -6.04
CA GLY A 235 11.03 -19.20 -5.61
C GLY A 235 10.62 -19.69 -4.22
N LYS A 236 10.50 -18.77 -3.24
CA LYS A 236 10.00 -19.08 -1.89
C LYS A 236 8.54 -19.58 -1.91
N ALA A 237 7.74 -19.06 -2.83
CA ALA A 237 6.37 -19.50 -3.06
C ALA A 237 6.27 -20.93 -3.64
N ALA A 238 7.16 -21.31 -4.56
CA ALA A 238 7.14 -22.61 -5.22
C ALA A 238 7.49 -23.79 -4.28
N SER A 239 8.17 -23.53 -3.15
CA SER A 239 8.42 -24.53 -2.10
C SER A 239 7.23 -24.80 -1.18
N GLY A 240 6.15 -24.02 -1.28
CA GLY A 240 4.95 -24.17 -0.45
C GLY A 240 4.09 -25.39 -0.78
N ARG A 241 3.32 -25.90 0.20
CA ARG A 241 2.41 -27.05 0.00
C ARG A 241 1.23 -26.66 -0.90
N ARG A 242 0.80 -27.56 -1.79
CA ARG A 242 -0.32 -27.37 -2.75
C ARG A 242 -1.64 -26.87 -2.12
N GLY A 243 -1.88 -27.12 -0.83
CA GLY A 243 -3.07 -26.62 -0.11
C GLY A 243 -3.09 -25.11 0.14
N LEU A 244 -1.93 -24.44 0.20
CA LEU A 244 -1.83 -22.99 0.44
C LEU A 244 -2.23 -22.17 -0.80
N PHE A 245 -2.14 -22.77 -1.99
CA PHE A 245 -2.48 -22.08 -3.24
C PHE A 245 -3.94 -21.65 -3.30
N LEU A 246 -4.87 -22.48 -2.81
CA LEU A 246 -6.29 -22.15 -2.85
C LEU A 246 -6.62 -20.97 -1.93
N HIS A 247 -6.05 -20.95 -0.72
CA HIS A 247 -6.25 -19.84 0.22
C HIS A 247 -5.65 -18.54 -0.33
N SER A 248 -4.39 -18.57 -0.75
CA SER A 248 -3.72 -17.42 -1.39
C SER A 248 -4.48 -16.91 -2.62
N PHE A 249 -5.07 -17.80 -3.42
CA PHE A 249 -5.92 -17.44 -4.55
C PHE A 249 -7.20 -16.71 -4.11
N LEU A 250 -7.88 -17.18 -3.06
CA LEU A 250 -9.07 -16.52 -2.53
C LEU A 250 -8.75 -15.13 -1.96
N VAL A 251 -7.65 -14.99 -1.21
CA VAL A 251 -7.17 -13.69 -0.72
C VAL A 251 -6.86 -12.76 -1.91
N SER A 252 -6.21 -13.29 -2.95
CA SER A 252 -5.90 -12.53 -4.16
C SER A 252 -7.15 -12.07 -4.89
N LEU A 253 -8.19 -12.91 -4.98
CA LEU A 253 -9.47 -12.58 -5.59
C LEU A 253 -10.20 -11.49 -4.79
N ALA A 254 -10.21 -11.63 -3.46
CA ALA A 254 -10.76 -10.62 -2.57
C ALA A 254 -10.02 -9.27 -2.72
N LYS A 255 -8.69 -9.29 -2.82
CA LYS A 255 -7.88 -8.07 -3.00
C LYS A 255 -8.08 -7.40 -4.36
N LEU A 256 -8.09 -8.19 -5.43
CA LEU A 256 -8.02 -7.69 -6.81
C LEU A 256 -9.39 -7.42 -7.41
N LEU A 257 -10.46 -8.08 -6.95
CA LEU A 257 -11.81 -7.84 -7.42
C LEU A 257 -12.71 -7.32 -6.30
N GLY A 258 -12.71 -7.98 -5.14
CA GLY A 258 -13.62 -7.66 -4.04
C GLY A 258 -13.42 -6.25 -3.48
N PHE A 259 -12.19 -5.91 -3.11
CA PHE A 259 -11.85 -4.62 -2.53
C PHE A 259 -12.13 -3.43 -3.47
N PRO A 260 -11.60 -3.37 -4.71
CA PRO A 260 -11.91 -2.28 -5.64
C PRO A 260 -13.41 -2.21 -6.00
N ALA A 261 -14.12 -3.34 -6.11
CA ALA A 261 -15.56 -3.34 -6.36
C ALA A 261 -16.35 -2.77 -5.16
N ALA A 262 -15.97 -3.13 -3.92
CA ALA A 262 -16.59 -2.59 -2.72
C ALA A 262 -16.34 -1.07 -2.60
N THR A 263 -15.12 -0.62 -2.89
CA THR A 263 -14.79 0.81 -2.92
C THR A 263 -15.55 1.55 -4.02
N TRP A 264 -15.68 0.98 -5.22
CA TRP A 264 -16.52 1.54 -6.28
C TRP A 264 -17.95 1.68 -5.79
N ALA A 265 -18.59 0.59 -5.34
CA ALA A 265 -19.97 0.60 -4.91
C ALA A 265 -20.23 1.65 -3.82
N CYS A 266 -19.31 1.78 -2.86
CA CYS A 266 -19.37 2.79 -1.81
C CYS A 266 -19.30 4.21 -2.37
N LEU A 267 -18.33 4.52 -3.23
CA LEU A 267 -18.17 5.86 -3.81
C LEU A 267 -19.30 6.24 -4.78
N ALA A 268 -19.81 5.28 -5.55
CA ALA A 268 -20.96 5.46 -6.42
C ALA A 268 -22.24 5.75 -5.61
N TYR A 269 -22.45 5.03 -4.50
CA TYR A 269 -23.58 5.26 -3.61
C TYR A 269 -23.59 6.68 -3.02
N PHE A 270 -22.41 7.20 -2.65
CA PHE A 270 -22.28 8.57 -2.14
C PHE A 270 -22.19 9.65 -3.23
N GLY A 271 -22.29 9.29 -4.52
CA GLY A 271 -22.34 10.24 -5.63
C GLY A 271 -21.04 11.03 -5.84
N TYR A 272 -19.87 10.43 -5.59
CA TYR A 272 -18.59 11.10 -5.87
C TYR A 272 -18.38 11.38 -7.35
N SER A 273 -17.62 12.43 -7.66
CA SER A 273 -17.31 12.79 -9.04
C SER A 273 -16.55 11.67 -9.75
N GLN A 274 -16.69 11.65 -11.08
CA GLN A 274 -16.13 10.61 -11.95
C GLN A 274 -14.63 10.39 -11.72
N GLU A 275 -13.87 11.46 -11.56
CA GLU A 275 -12.43 11.41 -11.33
C GLU A 275 -12.07 10.83 -9.95
N TRP A 276 -12.73 11.27 -8.87
CA TRP A 276 -12.46 10.76 -7.53
C TRP A 276 -12.75 9.27 -7.43
N LEU A 277 -13.88 8.85 -8.00
CA LEU A 277 -14.27 7.45 -8.07
C LEU A 277 -13.23 6.66 -8.88
N ALA A 278 -12.94 7.10 -10.11
CA ALA A 278 -12.05 6.36 -11.01
C ALA A 278 -10.64 6.20 -10.44
N VAL A 279 -10.03 7.29 -9.96
CA VAL A 279 -8.68 7.28 -9.40
C VAL A 279 -8.62 6.35 -8.20
N THR A 280 -9.59 6.44 -7.29
CA THR A 280 -9.59 5.62 -6.07
C THR A 280 -9.75 4.14 -6.38
N VAL A 281 -10.64 3.78 -7.30
CA VAL A 281 -10.85 2.39 -7.72
C VAL A 281 -9.60 1.84 -8.41
N VAL A 282 -8.94 2.63 -9.27
CA VAL A 282 -7.66 2.25 -9.90
C VAL A 282 -6.58 2.00 -8.86
N MET A 283 -6.46 2.88 -7.84
CA MET A 283 -5.52 2.69 -6.75
C MET A 283 -5.81 1.39 -5.98
N CYS A 284 -7.07 1.13 -5.66
CA CYS A 284 -7.51 -0.09 -4.98
C CYS A 284 -7.32 -1.37 -5.81
N ALA A 285 -7.34 -1.28 -7.15
CA ALA A 285 -7.16 -2.42 -8.06
C ALA A 285 -5.69 -2.86 -8.22
N THR A 286 -4.74 -2.13 -7.62
CA THR A 286 -3.32 -2.55 -7.58
C THR A 286 -3.11 -3.77 -6.68
N GLY A 287 -1.94 -4.43 -6.81
CA GLY A 287 -1.59 -5.59 -6.00
C GLY A 287 -1.45 -5.28 -4.50
N THR A 288 -1.26 -6.30 -3.66
CA THR A 288 -1.00 -6.09 -2.22
C THR A 288 0.35 -5.40 -2.02
N GLY A 289 0.42 -4.47 -1.07
CA GLY A 289 1.67 -3.76 -0.76
C GLY A 289 2.76 -4.71 -0.23
N ILE A 290 4.00 -4.50 -0.66
CA ILE A 290 5.17 -5.30 -0.23
C ILE A 290 5.37 -5.27 1.30
N VAL A 291 4.94 -4.19 1.95
CA VAL A 291 5.00 -4.05 3.42
C VAL A 291 4.27 -5.19 4.13
N THR A 292 3.22 -5.75 3.53
CA THR A 292 2.48 -6.88 4.09
C THR A 292 3.35 -8.13 4.27
N SER A 293 4.21 -8.47 3.29
CA SER A 293 5.13 -9.61 3.43
C SER A 293 6.24 -9.31 4.44
N VAL A 294 6.70 -8.06 4.53
CA VAL A 294 7.67 -7.65 5.54
C VAL A 294 7.09 -7.81 6.95
N PHE A 295 5.84 -7.40 7.17
CA PHE A 295 5.17 -7.61 8.46
C PHE A 295 5.02 -9.10 8.77
N ALA A 296 4.59 -9.92 7.81
CA ALA A 296 4.50 -11.36 8.01
C ALA A 296 5.84 -12.00 8.42
N GLU A 297 6.96 -11.55 7.84
CA GLU A 297 8.31 -12.00 8.17
C GLU A 297 8.77 -11.52 9.56
N VAL A 298 8.60 -10.23 9.87
CA VAL A 298 8.97 -9.64 11.17
C VAL A 298 8.21 -10.27 12.34
N TYR A 299 6.92 -10.56 12.14
CA TYR A 299 6.06 -11.11 13.19
C TYR A 299 6.00 -12.64 13.18
N GLY A 300 6.57 -13.30 12.17
CA GLY A 300 6.48 -14.76 12.01
C GLY A 300 5.04 -15.24 11.88
N ALA A 301 4.24 -14.53 11.09
CA ALA A 301 2.81 -14.78 10.84
C ALA A 301 2.61 -15.21 9.38
N GLU A 302 2.87 -16.50 9.09
CA GLU A 302 2.78 -17.11 7.76
C GLU A 302 3.53 -16.32 6.64
N PRO A 303 4.85 -16.13 6.78
CA PRO A 303 5.64 -15.33 5.83
C PRO A 303 5.67 -15.92 4.42
N GLU A 304 5.69 -17.25 4.28
CA GLU A 304 5.73 -17.92 2.97
C GLU A 304 4.44 -17.70 2.18
N GLU A 305 3.28 -17.91 2.82
CA GLU A 305 1.98 -17.72 2.20
C GLU A 305 1.71 -16.26 1.85
N THR A 306 2.11 -15.35 2.74
CA THR A 306 1.95 -13.91 2.52
C THR A 306 2.83 -13.42 1.37
N ALA A 307 4.07 -13.89 1.29
CA ALA A 307 4.96 -13.56 0.18
C ALA A 307 4.40 -14.07 -1.17
N LEU A 308 3.85 -15.29 -1.19
CA LEU A 308 3.15 -15.82 -2.37
C LEU A 308 1.96 -14.94 -2.76
N THR A 309 1.10 -14.58 -1.80
CA THR A 309 -0.07 -13.73 -2.03
C THR A 309 0.33 -12.36 -2.57
N VAL A 310 1.36 -11.72 -2.00
CA VAL A 310 1.88 -10.44 -2.49
C VAL A 310 2.42 -10.57 -3.91
N ALA A 311 3.21 -11.61 -4.20
CA ALA A 311 3.75 -11.83 -5.55
C ALA A 311 2.63 -12.05 -6.58
N VAL A 312 1.67 -12.95 -6.28
CA VAL A 312 0.54 -13.27 -7.14
C VAL A 312 -0.32 -12.04 -7.38
N THR A 313 -0.70 -11.31 -6.33
CA THR A 313 -1.55 -10.12 -6.48
C THR A 313 -0.88 -9.02 -7.28
N ASN A 314 0.43 -8.79 -7.13
CA ASN A 314 1.12 -7.77 -7.93
C ASN A 314 1.22 -8.17 -9.40
N VAL A 315 1.49 -9.44 -9.73
CA VAL A 315 1.47 -9.91 -11.13
C VAL A 315 0.06 -9.84 -11.71
N MET A 316 -0.93 -10.37 -10.99
CA MET A 316 -2.33 -10.42 -11.43
C MET A 316 -3.00 -9.04 -11.43
N SER A 317 -2.43 -8.05 -10.73
CA SER A 317 -2.94 -6.67 -10.74
C SER A 317 -2.91 -6.04 -12.13
N PHE A 318 -2.05 -6.51 -13.04
CA PHE A 318 -2.11 -6.12 -14.45
C PHE A 318 -3.52 -6.33 -15.03
N PHE A 319 -4.07 -7.53 -14.84
CA PHE A 319 -5.40 -7.88 -15.34
C PHE A 319 -6.52 -7.17 -14.56
N SER A 320 -6.36 -7.02 -13.24
CA SER A 320 -7.32 -6.25 -12.43
C SER A 320 -7.41 -4.80 -12.88
N LEU A 321 -6.28 -4.13 -13.09
CA LEU A 321 -6.22 -2.76 -13.58
C LEU A 321 -6.86 -2.64 -14.98
N LEU A 322 -6.52 -3.54 -15.91
CA LEU A 322 -7.16 -3.57 -17.24
C LEU A 322 -8.69 -3.70 -17.13
N PHE A 323 -9.17 -4.61 -16.27
CA PHE A 323 -10.57 -4.88 -16.06
C PHE A 323 -11.32 -3.68 -15.46
N PHE A 324 -10.83 -3.12 -14.36
CA PHE A 324 -11.49 -1.98 -13.70
C PHE A 324 -11.41 -0.70 -14.54
N VAL A 325 -10.29 -0.43 -15.21
CA VAL A 325 -10.19 0.74 -16.09
C VAL A 325 -11.16 0.60 -17.27
N TRP A 326 -11.30 -0.59 -17.84
CA TRP A 326 -12.28 -0.84 -18.88
C TRP A 326 -13.72 -0.60 -18.40
N LEU A 327 -14.08 -1.16 -17.24
CA LEU A 327 -15.41 -0.97 -16.66
C LEU A 327 -15.69 0.51 -16.39
N LEU A 328 -14.74 1.23 -15.79
CA LEU A 328 -14.88 2.65 -15.48
C LEU A 328 -15.06 3.50 -16.75
N LYS A 329 -14.33 3.19 -17.84
CA LYS A 329 -14.57 3.84 -19.15
C LYS A 329 -15.95 3.50 -19.71
N GLY A 330 -16.36 2.23 -19.65
CA GLY A 330 -17.67 1.79 -20.14
C GLY A 330 -18.85 2.42 -19.40
N ALA A 331 -18.69 2.69 -18.11
CA ALA A 331 -19.68 3.36 -17.27
C ALA A 331 -19.61 4.91 -17.33
N GLY A 332 -18.72 5.48 -18.14
CA GLY A 332 -18.57 6.94 -18.28
C GLY A 332 -17.86 7.63 -17.10
N HIS A 333 -17.20 6.87 -16.22
CA HIS A 333 -16.39 7.40 -15.11
C HIS A 333 -15.00 7.88 -15.58
N MET A 334 -14.57 7.53 -16.81
CA MET A 334 -13.33 7.97 -17.43
C MET A 334 -13.54 8.28 -18.91
N ALA A 335 -13.03 9.43 -19.37
CA ALA A 335 -12.88 9.77 -20.78
C ALA A 335 -11.58 9.18 -21.35
#